data_AF-A0A815KK67-F1
#
_entry.id   AF-A0A815KK67-F1
#
_cell.length_a   1.000
_cell.length_b   1.000
_cell.length_c   1.000
_cell.angle_alpha   90.00
_cell.angle_beta   90.00
_cell.angle_gamma   90.00
#
_symmetry.space_group_name_H-M   'P 1'
#
loop_
_entity.id
_entity.type
_entity.pdbx_description
1 polymer ?
#
loop_
_entity_poly.entity_id
_entity_poly.type
_entity_poly.pdbx_seq_one_letter_code
_entity_poly.pdbx_strand_id
1 'polypeptide(L)'
;MSQSGYDVGNTTNELPEFAQLSVGKGIITNHSSTNQSSCYYIPTIVSRIMRNFGKYILIRGGIRMHPSLTYDHHLRNTFYPWRLYDGLSKYDPTRSVAFLKDALPFFTTNENILFKRVKYGSGERVQYGPSYLGKTTLADYTGWDNLIKQEKATIDDKKIISAMSKNEGKLESIQSYDSEIVSVGAMQKTINSKGTGEFPKQLWEFKNQYPKLYEDLFKAHGWTVKEDSGTYSMSYNEKTGNELKDSIRKDFQKKVKSASSKPLEVLVNAVSSKEFQEKQVIDSVNRLHQQVLSIKPTGYESYTLNDYLQSNLGRGLALDQHVNRPGYVKKDFGQALKHLFNKYKNLSKNPAEWGSNREKYEAELVDYYGQNRRMTDAVKRYNELKKDL
;
A
#
# COMPACT_ATOMS: atom_id res chain seq x y z
N MET A 1 41.24 20.99 19.18
CA MET A 1 42.21 21.12 18.07
C MET A 1 41.73 20.18 16.96
N SER A 2 41.24 20.58 15.79
CA SER A 2 41.30 21.80 14.98
C SER A 2 39.95 21.99 14.25
N GLN A 3 39.62 23.24 13.96
CA GLN A 3 38.38 23.71 13.32
C GLN A 3 38.39 23.53 11.79
N SER A 4 37.19 23.42 11.21
CA SER A 4 36.67 24.27 10.12
C SER A 4 35.23 23.79 9.84
N GLY A 5 34.16 24.58 9.81
CA GLY A 5 34.00 26.02 9.73
C GLY A 5 33.48 26.39 8.35
N TYR A 6 32.15 26.43 8.16
CA TYR A 6 31.47 27.33 7.23
C TYR A 6 29.99 27.47 7.64
N ASP A 7 29.64 28.70 7.98
CA ASP A 7 28.31 29.20 8.30
C ASP A 7 28.24 30.62 7.74
N VAL A 8 27.35 30.91 6.79
CA VAL A 8 26.68 32.20 6.48
C VAL A 8 25.59 31.86 5.43
N GLY A 9 24.32 32.28 5.47
CA GLY A 9 23.62 33.11 6.44
C GLY A 9 22.13 33.23 6.08
N ASN A 10 21.38 33.79 7.03
CA ASN A 10 19.98 34.16 6.93
C ASN A 10 19.75 35.26 5.88
N THR A 11 18.74 35.09 5.03
CA THR A 11 17.89 36.20 4.55
C THR A 11 16.44 35.76 4.53
N THR A 12 15.61 36.61 5.11
CA THR A 12 14.15 36.57 5.16
C THR A 12 13.53 37.02 3.84
N ASN A 13 12.31 36.54 3.59
CA ASN A 13 11.21 37.10 2.78
C ASN A 13 10.78 36.34 1.52
N GLU A 14 9.46 36.07 1.51
CA GLU A 14 8.53 36.05 0.37
C GLU A 14 8.37 34.74 -0.46
N LEU A 15 7.28 34.02 -0.16
CA LEU A 15 6.37 33.42 -1.15
C LEU A 15 5.84 34.53 -2.09
N PRO A 16 5.40 34.30 -3.36
CA PRO A 16 4.72 33.09 -3.86
C PRO A 16 5.03 32.72 -5.35
N GLU A 17 4.52 31.58 -5.85
CA GLU A 17 3.68 31.58 -7.07
C GLU A 17 3.06 30.20 -7.34
N PHE A 18 1.72 30.20 -7.30
CA PHE A 18 0.86 29.15 -7.82
C PHE A 18 0.90 29.20 -9.36
N ALA A 19 1.22 28.08 -10.00
CA ALA A 19 0.92 27.89 -11.41
C ALA A 19 -0.61 27.82 -11.59
N GLN A 20 -1.23 28.96 -11.86
CA GLN A 20 -2.60 29.06 -12.33
C GLN A 20 -2.68 28.44 -13.73
N LEU A 21 -3.31 27.27 -13.83
CA LEU A 21 -3.88 26.80 -15.09
C LEU A 21 -5.05 27.73 -15.42
N SER A 22 -4.85 28.57 -16.44
CA SER A 22 -5.83 29.51 -16.96
C SER A 22 -7.10 28.79 -17.39
N VAL A 23 -8.17 28.91 -16.59
CA VAL A 23 -9.54 28.63 -17.03
C VAL A 23 -9.99 29.86 -17.81
N GLY A 24 -9.98 29.76 -19.14
CA GLY A 24 -10.52 30.81 -20.00
C GLY A 24 -11.99 31.05 -19.66
N LYS A 25 -12.29 32.22 -19.07
CA LYS A 25 -13.65 32.76 -18.96
C LYS A 25 -14.12 33.15 -20.36
N GLY A 26 -14.96 32.33 -20.97
CA GLY A 26 -15.78 32.71 -22.11
C GLY A 26 -17.02 33.46 -21.63
N ILE A 27 -17.05 34.76 -21.91
CA ILE A 27 -18.17 35.67 -21.67
C ILE A 27 -19.37 35.25 -22.53
N ILE A 28 -20.53 35.11 -21.91
CA ILE A 28 -21.82 34.92 -22.60
C ILE A 28 -22.19 36.25 -23.27
N THR A 29 -22.32 36.26 -24.59
CA THR A 29 -23.03 37.32 -25.31
C THR A 29 -24.22 36.69 -26.03
N ASN A 30 -25.41 37.18 -25.66
CA ASN A 30 -26.65 36.90 -26.36
C ASN A 30 -26.68 37.75 -27.63
N HIS A 31 -26.69 37.12 -28.80
CA HIS A 31 -27.33 37.70 -29.97
C HIS A 31 -28.12 36.64 -30.73
N SER A 32 -29.35 37.03 -31.03
CA SER A 32 -30.39 36.29 -31.72
C SER A 32 -30.11 36.12 -33.20
N SER A 33 -30.61 35.00 -33.71
CA SER A 33 -31.14 34.75 -35.05
C SER A 33 -30.28 33.98 -36.06
N THR A 34 -30.95 32.96 -36.62
CA THR A 34 -30.74 32.21 -37.86
C THR A 34 -29.82 30.97 -37.84
N ASN A 35 -30.50 29.83 -38.04
CA ASN A 35 -30.06 28.48 -38.36
C ASN A 35 -28.61 28.30 -38.83
N GLN A 36 -27.75 27.79 -37.95
CA GLN A 36 -26.59 26.98 -38.32
C GLN A 36 -26.35 25.92 -37.23
N SER A 37 -26.30 24.66 -37.65
CA SER A 37 -26.07 23.48 -36.81
C SER A 37 -24.70 23.57 -36.14
N SER A 38 -24.68 23.79 -34.82
CA SER A 38 -23.48 23.82 -34.00
C SER A 38 -23.00 22.41 -33.67
N CYS A 39 -21.89 22.00 -34.28
CA CYS A 39 -21.12 20.82 -33.88
C CYS A 39 -20.49 21.07 -32.50
N TYR A 40 -20.94 20.35 -31.47
CA TYR A 40 -20.30 20.37 -30.16
C TYR A 40 -18.93 19.67 -30.21
N TYR A 41 -17.87 20.43 -29.96
CA TYR A 41 -16.51 19.91 -29.87
C TYR A 41 -16.29 19.26 -28.49
N ILE A 42 -16.33 17.94 -28.41
CA ILE A 42 -16.00 17.20 -27.19
C ILE A 42 -14.46 17.10 -27.09
N PRO A 43 -13.81 17.50 -25.98
CA PRO A 43 -12.36 17.56 -25.89
C PRO A 43 -11.67 16.21 -26.10
N THR A 44 -10.46 16.30 -26.62
CA THR A 44 -9.45 15.32 -27.06
C THR A 44 -9.23 14.09 -26.16
N ILE A 45 -9.76 14.06 -24.94
CA ILE A 45 -9.67 12.95 -23.99
C ILE A 45 -10.54 11.76 -24.43
N VAL A 46 -11.76 12.00 -24.90
CA VAL A 46 -12.68 10.93 -25.35
C VAL A 46 -12.15 10.24 -26.61
N SER A 47 -11.54 11.02 -27.52
CA SER A 47 -10.92 10.49 -28.75
C SER A 47 -9.63 9.70 -28.48
N ARG A 48 -8.95 9.94 -27.35
CA ARG A 48 -7.77 9.16 -26.93
C ARG A 48 -8.17 7.85 -26.26
N ILE A 49 -9.24 7.86 -25.47
CA ILE A 49 -9.83 6.67 -24.85
C ILE A 49 -10.34 5.73 -25.96
N MET A 50 -11.13 6.23 -26.91
CA MET A 50 -11.71 5.41 -27.99
C MET A 50 -10.68 4.82 -28.97
N ARG A 51 -9.50 5.45 -29.13
CA ARG A 51 -8.44 4.95 -30.05
C ARG A 51 -7.70 3.70 -29.55
N ASN A 52 -7.74 3.42 -28.24
CA ASN A 52 -7.05 2.28 -27.63
C ASN A 52 -7.96 1.05 -27.42
N PHE A 53 -9.28 1.18 -27.61
CA PHE A 53 -10.21 0.05 -27.48
C PHE A 53 -10.54 -0.53 -28.86
N GLY A 54 -9.89 -1.64 -29.20
CA GLY A 54 -10.30 -2.47 -30.33
C GLY A 54 -11.74 -2.95 -30.14
N LYS A 55 -12.61 -2.60 -31.11
CA LYS A 55 -13.94 -3.17 -31.42
C LYS A 55 -14.89 -3.39 -30.22
N TYR A 56 -15.55 -2.32 -29.78
CA TYR A 56 -16.85 -2.44 -29.10
C TYR A 56 -17.88 -1.60 -29.85
N ILE A 57 -18.96 -2.23 -30.33
CA ILE A 57 -20.11 -1.54 -30.92
C ILE A 57 -21.15 -1.36 -29.82
N LEU A 58 -21.47 -0.12 -29.49
CA LEU A 58 -22.59 0.22 -28.64
C LEU A 58 -23.88 0.10 -29.48
N ILE A 59 -24.74 -0.86 -29.18
CA ILE A 59 -26.12 -0.91 -29.72
C ILE A 59 -27.09 -0.73 -28.55
N ARG A 60 -28.14 0.08 -28.80
CA ARG A 60 -29.17 0.54 -27.86
C ARG A 60 -29.48 -0.45 -26.73
N GLY A 61 -29.32 0.01 -25.48
CA GLY A 61 -30.00 -0.56 -24.31
C GLY A 61 -29.30 -1.66 -23.52
N GLY A 62 -28.07 -2.07 -23.86
CA GLY A 62 -27.30 -3.00 -23.02
C GLY A 62 -26.14 -3.65 -23.76
N ILE A 63 -25.07 -3.99 -23.05
CA ILE A 63 -23.93 -4.74 -23.59
C ILE A 63 -24.37 -6.20 -23.77
N ARG A 64 -24.47 -6.69 -25.00
CA ARG A 64 -24.49 -8.14 -25.30
C ARG A 64 -23.20 -8.53 -25.99
N MET A 65 -22.53 -9.57 -25.47
CA MET A 65 -21.47 -10.27 -26.20
C MET A 65 -22.12 -11.09 -27.31
N HIS A 66 -21.68 -10.90 -28.57
CA HIS A 66 -22.05 -11.80 -29.65
C HIS A 66 -20.90 -12.80 -29.87
N PRO A 67 -21.14 -14.12 -29.79
CA PRO A 67 -20.15 -15.12 -30.14
C PRO A 67 -20.04 -15.22 -31.67
N SER A 68 -18.83 -15.51 -32.15
CA SER A 68 -18.44 -15.82 -33.53
C SER A 68 -18.57 -14.72 -34.59
N LEU A 69 -17.42 -14.16 -34.99
CA LEU A 69 -17.13 -13.81 -36.38
C LEU A 69 -15.69 -14.24 -36.69
N THR A 70 -15.58 -15.23 -37.55
CA THR A 70 -14.36 -15.76 -38.15
C THR A 70 -13.66 -14.71 -39.00
N TYR A 71 -12.34 -14.77 -38.98
CA TYR A 71 -11.42 -13.86 -39.66
C TYR A 71 -11.45 -14.11 -41.17
N ASP A 72 -11.91 -13.14 -41.97
CA ASP A 72 -11.76 -13.17 -43.43
C ASP A 72 -10.90 -12.00 -43.90
N HIS A 73 -10.00 -12.32 -44.84
CA HIS A 73 -8.76 -11.63 -45.11
C HIS A 73 -8.83 -10.76 -46.37
N HIS A 74 -9.90 -10.00 -46.57
CA HIS A 74 -9.96 -9.01 -47.65
C HIS A 74 -10.79 -7.81 -47.22
N LEU A 75 -10.14 -6.68 -46.95
CA LEU A 75 -10.63 -5.30 -47.17
C LEU A 75 -9.51 -4.32 -46.78
N ARG A 76 -8.61 -4.06 -47.73
CA ARG A 76 -7.71 -2.90 -47.69
C ARG A 76 -8.48 -1.67 -48.15
N ASN A 77 -8.27 -0.55 -47.46
CA ASN A 77 -8.53 0.82 -47.91
C ASN A 77 -9.94 1.16 -48.41
N THR A 78 -10.83 1.50 -47.47
CA THR A 78 -11.88 2.50 -47.70
C THR A 78 -12.17 3.26 -46.41
N PHE A 79 -11.76 4.53 -46.37
CA PHE A 79 -12.21 5.50 -45.37
C PHE A 79 -13.67 5.84 -45.64
N TYR A 80 -14.59 5.40 -44.78
CA TYR A 80 -15.96 5.93 -44.75
C TYR A 80 -16.07 6.98 -43.64
N PRO A 81 -16.56 8.20 -43.91
CA PRO A 81 -16.88 9.17 -42.87
C PRO A 81 -18.16 8.72 -42.16
N TRP A 82 -18.05 8.44 -40.86
CA TRP A 82 -19.20 8.13 -40.01
C TRP A 82 -20.10 9.36 -39.87
N ARG A 83 -21.28 9.34 -40.50
CA ARG A 83 -22.39 10.24 -40.15
C ARG A 83 -23.01 9.75 -38.84
N LEU A 84 -22.87 10.53 -37.77
CA LEU A 84 -23.75 10.40 -36.60
C LEU A 84 -25.17 10.79 -37.02
N TYR A 85 -26.09 9.84 -36.97
CA TYR A 85 -27.51 10.09 -37.19
C TYR A 85 -28.09 10.90 -36.02
N ASP A 86 -28.84 11.94 -36.36
CA ASP A 86 -29.69 12.72 -35.46
C ASP A 86 -30.67 11.81 -34.71
N GLY A 87 -30.46 11.69 -33.39
CA GLY A 87 -31.33 10.95 -32.49
C GLY A 87 -31.04 11.17 -31.01
N LEU A 88 -30.29 12.23 -30.66
CA LEU A 88 -29.84 12.54 -29.29
C LEU A 88 -30.69 13.64 -28.62
N SER A 89 -31.98 13.74 -28.91
CA SER A 89 -32.87 14.72 -28.23
C SER A 89 -33.45 14.24 -26.89
N LYS A 90 -33.02 13.08 -26.35
CA LYS A 90 -33.52 12.54 -25.07
C LYS A 90 -32.48 11.84 -24.20
N TYR A 91 -31.21 12.26 -24.26
CA TYR A 91 -30.18 11.69 -23.39
C TYR A 91 -29.74 12.71 -22.35
N ASP A 92 -29.92 12.40 -21.08
CA ASP A 92 -29.45 13.21 -19.95
C ASP A 92 -27.91 13.06 -19.83
N PRO A 93 -27.13 14.09 -20.18
CA PRO A 93 -25.67 14.01 -20.17
C PRO A 93 -25.09 13.85 -18.76
N THR A 94 -25.87 14.12 -17.69
CA THR A 94 -25.38 13.98 -16.31
C THR A 94 -25.21 12.52 -15.89
N ARG A 95 -26.06 11.60 -16.39
CA ARG A 95 -25.97 10.16 -16.08
C ARG A 95 -24.77 9.47 -16.74
N SER A 96 -24.39 9.89 -17.95
CA SER A 96 -23.23 9.35 -18.65
C SER A 96 -21.91 9.79 -18.00
N VAL A 97 -21.85 11.02 -17.49
CA VAL A 97 -20.68 11.53 -16.74
C VAL A 97 -20.56 10.86 -15.37
N ALA A 98 -21.67 10.56 -14.68
CA ALA A 98 -21.66 9.80 -13.45
C ALA A 98 -21.16 8.36 -13.67
N PHE A 99 -21.68 7.65 -14.69
CA PHE A 99 -21.23 6.30 -15.03
C PHE A 99 -19.74 6.26 -15.43
N LEU A 100 -19.27 7.24 -16.19
CA LEU A 100 -17.85 7.35 -16.55
C LEU A 100 -16.97 7.71 -15.35
N LYS A 101 -17.45 8.52 -14.39
CA LYS A 101 -16.72 8.81 -13.14
C LYS A 101 -16.64 7.60 -12.21
N ASP A 102 -17.69 6.78 -12.16
CA ASP A 102 -17.71 5.56 -11.35
C ASP A 102 -16.93 4.41 -12.00
N ALA A 103 -16.87 4.38 -13.34
CA ALA A 103 -16.11 3.39 -14.09
C ALA A 103 -14.63 3.75 -14.28
N LEU A 104 -14.26 5.05 -14.33
CA LEU A 104 -12.88 5.48 -14.58
C LEU A 104 -11.83 4.87 -13.63
N PRO A 105 -12.08 4.75 -12.31
CA PRO A 105 -11.13 4.15 -11.37
C PRO A 105 -10.83 2.67 -11.69
N PHE A 106 -11.76 1.97 -12.34
CA PHE A 106 -11.57 0.57 -12.75
C PHE A 106 -10.71 0.43 -14.02
N PHE A 107 -10.53 1.51 -14.80
CA PHE A 107 -9.84 1.48 -16.09
C PHE A 107 -8.54 2.30 -16.16
N THR A 108 -8.18 3.02 -15.10
CA THR A 108 -6.86 3.65 -15.00
C THR A 108 -5.88 2.70 -14.33
N THR A 109 -5.39 1.70 -15.06
CA THR A 109 -4.10 1.11 -14.71
C THR A 109 -3.07 2.24 -14.78
N ASN A 110 -2.22 2.39 -13.77
CA ASN A 110 -1.04 3.22 -13.92
C ASN A 110 -0.11 2.47 -14.89
N GLU A 111 -0.32 2.66 -16.18
CA GLU A 111 0.59 2.17 -17.20
C GLU A 111 1.87 3.01 -17.12
N ASN A 112 3.02 2.34 -17.14
CA ASN A 112 4.35 2.95 -17.07
C ASN A 112 4.76 3.49 -15.68
N ILE A 113 4.47 2.76 -14.60
CA ILE A 113 5.07 3.07 -13.30
C ILE A 113 6.59 2.87 -13.39
N LEU A 114 7.32 3.94 -13.09
CA LEU A 114 8.77 3.90 -13.02
C LEU A 114 9.22 3.55 -11.60
N PHE A 115 9.98 2.47 -11.50
CA PHE A 115 10.63 2.07 -10.26
C PHE A 115 12.02 2.69 -10.22
N LYS A 116 12.41 3.24 -9.07
CA LYS A 116 13.77 3.74 -8.85
C LYS A 116 14.71 2.56 -8.69
N ARG A 117 15.91 2.68 -9.27
CA ARG A 117 17.00 1.73 -9.03
C ARG A 117 17.64 2.00 -7.68
N VAL A 118 17.64 1.01 -6.80
CA VAL A 118 18.25 1.09 -5.47
C VAL A 118 19.45 0.13 -5.41
N LYS A 119 20.53 0.59 -4.76
CA LYS A 119 21.71 -0.22 -4.43
C LYS A 119 21.49 -0.88 -3.08
N TYR A 120 21.77 -2.17 -2.97
CA TYR A 120 21.72 -2.91 -1.71
C TYR A 120 23.03 -3.68 -1.50
N GLY A 121 23.51 -3.75 -0.26
CA GLY A 121 24.76 -4.41 0.10
C GLY A 121 26.02 -3.56 -0.12
N SER A 122 27.17 -4.13 0.22
CA SER A 122 28.50 -3.52 0.15
C SER A 122 29.53 -4.51 -0.42
N GLY A 123 30.64 -3.97 -0.93
CA GLY A 123 31.72 -4.76 -1.53
C GLY A 123 31.25 -5.63 -2.71
N GLU A 124 31.65 -6.90 -2.71
CA GLU A 124 31.30 -7.89 -3.75
C GLU A 124 29.83 -8.35 -3.68
N ARG A 125 29.11 -8.03 -2.60
CA ARG A 125 27.69 -8.39 -2.41
C ARG A 125 26.71 -7.29 -2.83
N VAL A 126 27.19 -6.33 -3.63
CA VAL A 126 26.33 -5.26 -4.15
C VAL A 126 25.37 -5.83 -5.18
N GLN A 127 24.08 -5.61 -4.95
CA GLN A 127 23.04 -5.89 -5.92
C GLN A 127 22.15 -4.66 -6.13
N TYR A 128 21.44 -4.64 -7.25
CA TYR A 128 20.50 -3.58 -7.58
C TYR A 128 19.11 -4.14 -7.81
N GLY A 129 18.11 -3.30 -7.56
CA GLY A 129 16.73 -3.67 -7.80
C GLY A 129 15.76 -2.49 -7.77
N PRO A 130 14.51 -2.73 -8.17
CA PRO A 130 13.46 -1.73 -8.17
C PRO A 130 12.98 -1.37 -6.76
N SER A 131 12.59 -0.10 -6.60
CA SER A 131 11.81 0.40 -5.47
C SER A 131 10.79 1.43 -5.95
N TYR A 132 9.57 1.31 -5.45
CA TYR A 132 8.49 2.29 -5.59
C TYR A 132 7.97 2.60 -4.19
N LEU A 133 8.02 3.86 -3.78
CA LEU A 133 7.70 4.25 -2.41
C LEU A 133 6.20 4.40 -2.16
N GLY A 134 5.35 4.46 -3.19
CA GLY A 134 3.93 4.76 -3.00
C GLY A 134 3.67 6.19 -2.54
N LYS A 135 2.41 6.47 -2.19
CA LYS A 135 1.95 7.81 -1.82
C LYS A 135 1.19 7.82 -0.50
N THR A 136 0.37 6.81 -0.25
CA THR A 136 -0.60 6.79 0.86
C THR A 136 -0.02 6.05 2.06
N THR A 137 0.15 6.74 3.19
CA THR A 137 0.53 6.07 4.44
C THR A 137 -0.67 5.34 5.07
N LEU A 138 -0.42 4.50 6.08
CA LEU A 138 -1.52 3.94 6.88
C LEU A 138 -2.27 5.04 7.65
N ALA A 139 -1.62 6.15 7.99
CA ALA A 139 -2.28 7.30 8.60
C ALA A 139 -3.25 8.00 7.64
N ASP A 140 -2.90 8.06 6.35
CA ASP A 140 -3.69 8.70 5.29
C ASP A 140 -4.86 7.84 4.80
N TYR A 141 -4.99 6.59 5.27
CA TYR A 141 -6.05 5.68 4.83
C TYR A 141 -7.44 6.24 5.15
N THR A 142 -8.22 6.56 4.12
CA THR A 142 -9.52 7.23 4.28
C THR A 142 -10.63 6.31 4.84
N GLY A 143 -10.39 5.00 4.92
CA GLY A 143 -11.38 4.03 5.41
C GLY A 143 -11.38 3.79 6.92
N TRP A 144 -10.52 4.47 7.70
CA TRP A 144 -10.44 4.27 9.15
C TRP A 144 -11.77 4.43 9.87
N ASP A 145 -12.52 5.49 9.57
CA ASP A 145 -13.76 5.79 10.29
C ASP A 145 -14.82 4.71 10.03
N ASN A 146 -14.84 4.13 8.82
CA ASN A 146 -15.70 3.00 8.50
C ASN A 146 -15.28 1.73 9.25
N LEU A 147 -13.97 1.44 9.36
CA LEU A 147 -13.48 0.30 10.14
C LEU A 147 -13.82 0.43 11.62
N ILE A 148 -13.70 1.64 12.17
CA ILE A 148 -14.06 1.92 13.57
C ILE A 148 -15.56 1.76 13.78
N LYS A 149 -16.39 2.30 12.89
CA LYS A 149 -17.85 2.13 12.93
C LYS A 149 -18.28 0.67 12.84
N GLN A 150 -17.54 -0.17 12.12
CA GLN A 150 -17.78 -1.59 11.97
C GLN A 150 -17.15 -2.44 13.09
N GLU A 151 -16.54 -1.83 14.10
CA GLU A 151 -15.84 -2.51 15.20
C GLU A 151 -14.70 -3.43 14.73
N LYS A 152 -14.17 -3.19 13.52
CA LYS A 152 -13.00 -3.89 12.96
C LYS A 152 -11.69 -3.26 13.41
N ALA A 153 -11.74 -2.05 13.98
CA ALA A 153 -10.62 -1.32 14.55
C ALA A 153 -11.15 -0.37 15.63
N THR A 154 -10.25 0.09 16.50
CA THR A 154 -10.53 1.12 17.49
C THR A 154 -9.81 2.43 17.15
N ILE A 155 -10.15 3.51 17.86
CA ILE A 155 -9.41 4.79 17.77
C ILE A 155 -7.95 4.59 18.17
N ASP A 156 -7.67 3.75 19.16
CA ASP A 156 -6.32 3.45 19.60
C ASP A 156 -5.56 2.63 18.57
N ASP A 157 -6.21 1.69 17.88
CA ASP A 157 -5.59 0.97 16.75
C ASP A 157 -5.12 1.93 15.66
N LYS A 158 -5.98 2.88 15.29
CA LYS A 158 -5.62 3.94 14.33
C LYS A 158 -4.40 4.70 14.79
N LYS A 159 -4.36 5.17 16.04
CA LYS A 159 -3.21 5.92 16.59
C LYS A 159 -1.94 5.08 16.58
N ILE A 160 -1.98 3.87 17.14
CA ILE A 160 -0.83 2.97 17.27
C ILE A 160 -0.26 2.63 15.88
N ILE A 161 -1.11 2.18 14.96
CA ILE A 161 -0.69 1.73 13.63
C ILE A 161 -0.18 2.92 12.81
N SER A 162 -0.84 4.07 12.89
CA SER A 162 -0.40 5.30 12.20
C SER A 162 0.96 5.77 12.68
N ALA A 163 1.21 5.79 14.00
CA ALA A 163 2.49 6.21 14.57
C ALA A 163 3.61 5.22 14.20
N MET A 164 3.40 3.92 14.40
CA MET A 164 4.39 2.88 14.14
C MET A 164 4.78 2.80 12.65
N SER A 165 3.79 2.92 11.75
CA SER A 165 4.01 2.77 10.31
C SER A 165 4.82 3.90 9.66
N LYS A 166 5.06 5.03 10.34
CA LYS A 166 5.94 6.11 9.81
C LYS A 166 7.34 5.60 9.44
N ASN A 167 7.77 4.55 10.12
CA ASN A 167 9.07 3.91 9.93
C ASN A 167 9.03 2.71 8.96
N GLU A 168 7.89 2.47 8.31
CA GLU A 168 7.64 1.36 7.40
C GLU A 168 7.27 1.87 6.00
N GLY A 169 6.73 0.99 5.15
CA GLY A 169 6.27 1.34 3.82
C GLY A 169 4.96 2.10 3.80
N LYS A 170 4.63 2.65 2.64
CA LYS A 170 3.29 3.14 2.28
C LYS A 170 2.44 2.00 1.72
N LEU A 171 1.13 2.19 1.62
CA LEU A 171 0.18 1.17 1.16
C LEU A 171 0.50 0.62 -0.24
N GLU A 172 1.10 1.44 -1.10
CA GLU A 172 1.54 1.04 -2.45
C GLU A 172 3.03 0.76 -2.56
N SER A 173 3.78 0.78 -1.45
CA SER A 173 5.22 0.56 -1.50
C SER A 173 5.55 -0.83 -2.03
N ILE A 174 6.48 -0.90 -2.98
CA ILE A 174 6.98 -2.16 -3.55
C ILE A 174 8.48 -2.07 -3.69
N GLN A 175 9.19 -3.12 -3.30
CA GLN A 175 10.63 -3.23 -3.54
C GLN A 175 11.05 -4.65 -3.91
N SER A 176 12.14 -4.76 -4.67
CA SER A 176 12.81 -6.02 -4.97
C SER A 176 14.32 -5.78 -5.11
N TYR A 177 14.99 -5.42 -4.02
CA TYR A 177 16.43 -5.19 -4.05
C TYR A 177 17.22 -5.94 -2.97
N ASP A 178 16.57 -6.71 -2.10
CA ASP A 178 17.19 -7.42 -0.96
C ASP A 178 17.14 -8.96 -1.14
N SER A 179 17.06 -9.74 -0.05
CA SER A 179 16.98 -11.21 -0.09
C SER A 179 15.68 -11.72 -0.69
N GLU A 180 14.60 -10.93 -0.65
CA GLU A 180 13.26 -11.36 -1.05
C GLU A 180 13.06 -11.20 -2.56
N ILE A 181 12.06 -11.90 -3.11
CA ILE A 181 11.62 -11.69 -4.49
C ILE A 181 10.94 -10.33 -4.58
N VAL A 182 9.98 -10.04 -3.70
CA VAL A 182 9.30 -8.74 -3.60
C VAL A 182 8.87 -8.50 -2.15
N SER A 183 8.98 -7.27 -1.66
CA SER A 183 8.27 -6.79 -0.46
C SER A 183 7.20 -5.78 -0.86
N VAL A 184 6.00 -5.93 -0.29
CA VAL A 184 4.79 -5.21 -0.72
C VAL A 184 4.06 -4.58 0.45
N GLY A 185 3.59 -3.35 0.24
CA GLY A 185 2.62 -2.69 1.08
C GLY A 185 3.20 -2.05 2.34
N ALA A 186 2.31 -1.54 3.19
CA ALA A 186 2.71 -0.69 4.30
C ALA A 186 3.55 -1.43 5.35
N MET A 187 3.29 -2.71 5.58
CA MET A 187 4.07 -3.56 6.48
C MET A 187 5.14 -4.40 5.76
N GLN A 188 5.43 -4.10 4.49
CA GLN A 188 6.47 -4.76 3.69
C GLN A 188 6.39 -6.29 3.71
N LYS A 189 5.18 -6.84 3.57
CA LYS A 189 4.96 -8.29 3.49
C LYS A 189 5.69 -8.86 2.29
N THR A 190 6.37 -9.99 2.47
CA THR A 190 7.33 -10.49 1.47
C THR A 190 6.81 -11.69 0.69
N ILE A 191 7.31 -11.82 -0.54
CA ILE A 191 7.46 -13.06 -1.27
C ILE A 191 8.95 -13.44 -1.18
N ASN A 192 9.28 -14.48 -0.43
CA ASN A 192 10.65 -14.94 -0.22
C ASN A 192 11.19 -15.71 -1.44
N SER A 193 12.45 -16.13 -1.38
CA SER A 193 13.16 -16.84 -2.46
C SER A 193 12.54 -18.18 -2.90
N LYS A 194 11.57 -18.72 -2.17
CA LYS A 194 10.81 -19.92 -2.53
C LYS A 194 9.42 -19.59 -3.12
N GLY A 195 9.10 -18.31 -3.29
CA GLY A 195 7.77 -17.86 -3.70
C GLY A 195 6.73 -17.86 -2.58
N THR A 196 7.12 -18.13 -1.33
CA THR A 196 6.22 -18.17 -0.16
C THR A 196 6.38 -16.92 0.71
N GLY A 197 5.61 -16.76 1.78
CA GLY A 197 5.77 -15.64 2.73
C GLY A 197 4.46 -15.05 3.22
N GLU A 198 4.53 -13.89 3.87
CA GLU A 198 3.34 -13.20 4.38
C GLU A 198 2.46 -12.62 3.26
N PHE A 199 3.05 -12.19 2.14
CA PHE A 199 2.27 -11.61 1.04
C PHE A 199 1.45 -12.67 0.27
N PRO A 200 2.00 -13.86 -0.06
CA PRO A 200 1.20 -14.97 -0.59
C PRO A 200 0.01 -15.35 0.28
N LYS A 201 0.17 -15.38 1.60
CA LYS A 201 -0.95 -15.62 2.53
C LYS A 201 -2.01 -14.52 2.45
N GLN A 202 -1.58 -13.25 2.47
CA GLN A 202 -2.50 -12.11 2.34
C GLN A 202 -3.28 -12.15 1.02
N LEU A 203 -2.61 -12.48 -0.10
CA LEU A 203 -3.28 -12.58 -1.40
C LEU A 203 -4.24 -13.77 -1.46
N TRP A 204 -3.92 -14.89 -0.82
CA TRP A 204 -4.84 -16.03 -0.71
C TRP A 204 -6.11 -15.66 0.07
N GLU A 205 -5.97 -14.97 1.21
CA GLU A 205 -7.10 -14.47 1.98
C GLU A 205 -7.93 -13.47 1.16
N PHE A 206 -7.27 -12.55 0.43
CA PHE A 206 -7.93 -11.62 -0.48
C PHE A 206 -8.68 -12.33 -1.61
N LYS A 207 -8.09 -13.37 -2.21
CA LYS A 207 -8.74 -14.21 -3.22
C LYS A 207 -10.01 -14.86 -2.69
N ASN A 208 -9.98 -15.37 -1.46
CA ASN A 208 -11.16 -16.02 -0.87
C ASN A 208 -12.26 -15.00 -0.52
N GLN A 209 -11.86 -13.81 -0.08
CA GLN A 209 -12.80 -12.74 0.28
C GLN A 209 -13.39 -12.02 -0.94
N TYR A 210 -12.57 -11.80 -1.98
CA TYR A 210 -12.91 -11.03 -3.17
C TYR A 210 -12.47 -11.76 -4.46
N PRO A 211 -13.06 -12.92 -4.79
CA PRO A 211 -12.58 -13.77 -5.88
C PRO A 211 -12.61 -13.08 -7.24
N LYS A 212 -13.61 -12.23 -7.49
CA LYS A 212 -13.71 -11.47 -8.75
C LYS A 212 -12.62 -10.39 -8.86
N LEU A 213 -12.36 -9.64 -7.79
CA LEU A 213 -11.27 -8.66 -7.77
C LEU A 213 -9.90 -9.32 -7.85
N TYR A 214 -9.71 -10.48 -7.23
CA TYR A 214 -8.49 -11.26 -7.42
C TYR A 214 -8.29 -11.65 -8.89
N GLU A 215 -9.35 -12.12 -9.56
CA GLU A 215 -9.29 -12.48 -10.98
C GLU A 215 -8.87 -11.26 -11.81
N ASP A 216 -9.53 -10.13 -11.59
CA ASP A 216 -9.37 -8.92 -12.39
C ASP A 216 -8.04 -8.20 -12.11
N LEU A 217 -7.61 -8.11 -10.84
CA LEU A 217 -6.42 -7.34 -10.44
C LEU A 217 -5.11 -8.15 -10.51
N PHE A 218 -5.17 -9.48 -10.34
CA PHE A 218 -3.97 -10.32 -10.25
C PHE A 218 -3.93 -11.38 -11.35
N LYS A 219 -4.91 -12.30 -11.40
CA LYS A 219 -4.83 -13.49 -12.25
C LYS A 219 -4.87 -13.17 -13.74
N ALA A 220 -5.75 -12.27 -14.18
CA ALA A 220 -5.81 -11.78 -15.55
C ALA A 220 -4.50 -11.08 -15.99
N HIS A 221 -3.67 -10.69 -15.03
CA HIS A 221 -2.40 -9.99 -15.24
C HIS A 221 -1.17 -10.84 -14.89
N GLY A 222 -1.34 -12.16 -14.79
CA GLY A 222 -0.24 -13.12 -14.68
C GLY A 222 0.16 -13.51 -13.26
N TRP A 223 -0.31 -12.81 -12.23
CA TRP A 223 -0.05 -13.19 -10.83
C TRP A 223 -1.03 -14.25 -10.38
N THR A 224 -0.52 -15.37 -9.84
CA THR A 224 -1.36 -16.40 -9.24
C THR A 224 -0.90 -16.72 -7.81
N VAL A 225 -1.85 -17.15 -6.99
CA VAL A 225 -1.60 -17.67 -5.64
C VAL A 225 -2.22 -19.06 -5.49
N LYS A 226 -1.46 -19.95 -4.85
CA LYS A 226 -1.90 -21.30 -4.46
C LYS A 226 -1.60 -21.57 -3.00
N GLU A 227 -2.39 -22.44 -2.41
CA GLU A 227 -2.20 -23.01 -1.09
C GLU A 227 -1.95 -24.52 -1.27
N ASP A 228 -0.96 -25.03 -0.55
CA ASP A 228 -0.64 -26.45 -0.48
C ASP A 228 -0.22 -26.77 0.96
N SER A 229 -1.04 -27.57 1.65
CA SER A 229 -0.73 -28.10 2.99
C SER A 229 -0.34 -27.01 4.01
N GLY A 230 -1.07 -25.89 4.01
CA GLY A 230 -0.85 -24.71 4.85
C GLY A 230 0.22 -23.75 4.34
N THR A 231 0.86 -24.06 3.21
CA THR A 231 1.90 -23.22 2.59
C THR A 231 1.33 -22.43 1.41
N TYR A 232 1.44 -21.11 1.49
CA TYR A 232 0.99 -20.20 0.44
C TYR A 232 2.15 -19.80 -0.46
N SER A 233 1.96 -19.91 -1.77
CA SER A 233 2.97 -19.51 -2.75
C SER A 233 2.39 -18.72 -3.90
N MET A 234 3.21 -17.81 -4.45
CA MET A 234 2.88 -16.99 -5.60
C MET A 234 3.83 -17.24 -6.79
N SER A 235 3.28 -17.05 -7.98
CA SER A 235 4.02 -17.03 -9.24
C SER A 235 3.52 -15.92 -10.14
N TYR A 236 4.38 -15.46 -11.06
CA TYR A 236 4.02 -14.53 -12.12
C TYR A 236 4.33 -15.16 -13.48
N ASN A 237 3.31 -15.33 -14.31
CA ASN A 237 3.41 -16.07 -15.58
C ASN A 237 4.12 -17.42 -15.39
N GLU A 238 3.69 -18.17 -14.37
CA GLU A 238 4.22 -19.49 -13.97
C GLU A 238 5.64 -19.47 -13.37
N LYS A 239 6.33 -18.33 -13.37
CA LYS A 239 7.67 -18.19 -12.78
C LYS A 239 7.60 -17.96 -11.28
N THR A 240 8.52 -18.57 -10.55
CA THR A 240 8.69 -18.35 -9.11
C THR A 240 10.16 -18.37 -8.72
N GLY A 241 10.44 -18.22 -7.43
CA GLY A 241 11.80 -18.33 -6.89
C GLY A 241 12.81 -17.38 -7.53
N ASN A 242 14.03 -17.88 -7.73
CA ASN A 242 15.11 -17.11 -8.34
C ASN A 242 14.80 -16.68 -9.77
N GLU A 243 14.10 -17.49 -10.57
CA GLU A 243 13.76 -17.12 -11.94
C GLU A 243 12.89 -15.84 -11.99
N LEU A 244 11.88 -15.78 -11.12
CA LEU A 244 11.03 -14.60 -10.99
C LEU A 244 11.83 -13.39 -10.48
N LYS A 245 12.68 -13.62 -9.47
CA LYS A 245 13.54 -12.58 -8.88
C LYS A 245 14.46 -11.94 -9.92
N ASP A 246 15.13 -12.76 -10.72
CA ASP A 246 16.05 -12.32 -11.76
C ASP A 246 15.30 -11.59 -12.87
N SER A 247 14.13 -12.11 -13.25
CA SER A 247 13.25 -11.46 -14.23
C SER A 247 12.82 -10.06 -13.80
N ILE A 248 12.46 -9.87 -12.53
CA ILE A 248 12.05 -8.57 -11.98
C ILE A 248 13.22 -7.57 -11.98
N ARG A 249 14.44 -8.06 -11.71
CA ARG A 249 15.63 -7.21 -11.50
C ARG A 249 16.47 -6.96 -12.74
N LYS A 250 16.20 -7.66 -13.85
CA LYS A 250 17.01 -7.68 -15.08
C LYS A 250 17.43 -6.27 -15.56
N ASP A 251 16.49 -5.35 -15.68
CA ASP A 251 16.78 -4.01 -16.19
C ASP A 251 17.42 -3.08 -15.15
N PHE A 252 17.30 -3.40 -13.86
CA PHE A 252 17.88 -2.63 -12.76
C PHE A 252 19.36 -2.96 -12.52
N GLN A 253 19.89 -4.04 -13.11
CA GLN A 253 21.33 -4.31 -13.11
C GLN A 253 22.10 -3.34 -14.01
N LYS A 254 21.44 -2.74 -15.00
CA LYS A 254 22.01 -1.70 -15.87
C LYS A 254 22.18 -0.40 -15.09
N LYS A 255 23.07 0.50 -15.53
CA LYS A 255 23.26 1.84 -14.94
C LYS A 255 22.12 2.81 -15.32
N VAL A 256 20.86 2.39 -15.18
CA VAL A 256 19.66 3.20 -15.40
C VAL A 256 19.16 3.77 -14.07
N LYS A 257 18.66 5.01 -14.04
CA LYS A 257 18.12 5.60 -12.80
C LYS A 257 16.76 4.98 -12.41
N SER A 258 15.97 4.61 -13.41
CA SER A 258 14.65 4.02 -13.25
C SER A 258 14.28 3.18 -14.47
N ALA A 259 13.42 2.19 -14.28
CA ALA A 259 12.85 1.37 -15.35
C ALA A 259 11.43 0.93 -14.98
N SER A 260 10.65 0.51 -15.98
CA SER A 260 9.37 -0.15 -15.76
C SER A 260 9.58 -1.62 -15.41
N SER A 261 8.58 -2.23 -14.78
CA SER A 261 8.57 -3.66 -14.51
C SER A 261 7.12 -4.13 -14.47
N LYS A 262 6.67 -4.81 -15.52
CA LYS A 262 5.28 -5.26 -15.63
C LYS A 262 4.79 -6.08 -14.42
N PRO A 263 5.53 -7.09 -13.91
CA PRO A 263 5.09 -7.80 -12.71
C PRO A 263 4.87 -6.87 -11.51
N LEU A 264 5.71 -5.85 -11.33
CA LEU A 264 5.58 -4.93 -10.21
C LEU A 264 4.49 -3.87 -10.44
N GLU A 265 4.29 -3.41 -11.68
CA GLU A 265 3.18 -2.50 -12.04
C GLU A 265 1.82 -3.10 -11.68
N VAL A 266 1.63 -4.39 -11.99
CA VAL A 266 0.40 -5.12 -11.64
C VAL A 266 0.19 -5.11 -10.14
N LEU A 267 1.24 -5.40 -9.36
CA LEU A 267 1.15 -5.35 -7.90
C LEU A 267 0.82 -3.94 -7.40
N VAL A 268 1.48 -2.88 -7.89
CA VAL A 268 1.18 -1.50 -7.48
C VAL A 268 -0.30 -1.19 -7.73
N ASN A 269 -0.81 -1.49 -8.93
CA ASN A 269 -2.21 -1.24 -9.27
C ASN A 269 -3.16 -2.03 -8.36
N ALA A 270 -2.86 -3.30 -8.11
CA ALA A 270 -3.71 -4.14 -7.28
C ALA A 270 -3.73 -3.69 -5.81
N VAL A 271 -2.58 -3.36 -5.22
CA VAL A 271 -2.51 -2.88 -3.82
C VAL A 271 -3.00 -1.45 -3.63
N SER A 272 -3.18 -0.70 -4.73
CA SER A 272 -3.82 0.62 -4.74
C SER A 272 -5.36 0.53 -4.71
N SER A 273 -5.94 -0.66 -4.96
CA SER A 273 -7.40 -0.83 -4.88
C SER A 273 -7.88 -0.64 -3.44
N LYS A 274 -9.08 -0.07 -3.30
CA LYS A 274 -9.69 0.23 -1.99
C LYS A 274 -9.77 -1.03 -1.11
N GLU A 275 -10.21 -2.14 -1.68
CA GLU A 275 -10.41 -3.40 -0.98
C GLU A 275 -9.08 -4.00 -0.51
N PHE A 276 -8.01 -3.86 -1.31
CA PHE A 276 -6.70 -4.35 -0.91
C PHE A 276 -6.04 -3.42 0.13
N GLN A 277 -6.25 -2.11 0.04
CA GLN A 277 -5.83 -1.18 1.10
C GLN A 277 -6.55 -1.48 2.43
N GLU A 278 -7.87 -1.72 2.40
CA GLU A 278 -8.62 -2.15 3.59
C GLU A 278 -8.04 -3.44 4.17
N LYS A 279 -7.73 -4.43 3.32
CA LYS A 279 -7.10 -5.69 3.73
C LYS A 279 -5.74 -5.47 4.42
N GLN A 280 -4.89 -4.58 3.92
CA GLN A 280 -3.63 -4.23 4.57
C GLN A 280 -3.83 -3.62 5.97
N VAL A 281 -4.82 -2.75 6.12
CA VAL A 281 -5.15 -2.10 7.41
C VAL A 281 -5.69 -3.13 8.40
N ILE A 282 -6.66 -3.95 8.00
CA ILE A 282 -7.20 -5.02 8.83
C ILE A 282 -6.10 -6.00 9.26
N ASP A 283 -5.19 -6.37 8.36
CA ASP A 283 -4.07 -7.24 8.72
C ASP A 283 -3.14 -6.60 9.74
N SER A 284 -2.98 -5.28 9.71
CA SER A 284 -2.18 -4.52 10.67
C SER A 284 -2.82 -4.56 12.06
N VAL A 285 -4.14 -4.35 12.13
CA VAL A 285 -4.95 -4.46 13.36
C VAL A 285 -4.89 -5.89 13.90
N ASN A 286 -5.12 -6.89 13.05
CA ASN A 286 -5.07 -8.29 13.46
C ASN A 286 -3.67 -8.70 13.94
N ARG A 287 -2.60 -8.20 13.32
CA ARG A 287 -1.23 -8.45 13.79
C ARG A 287 -1.05 -7.93 15.21
N LEU A 288 -1.50 -6.71 15.52
CA LEU A 288 -1.44 -6.18 16.87
C LEU A 288 -2.20 -7.07 17.86
N HIS A 289 -3.50 -7.29 17.65
CA HIS A 289 -4.34 -7.98 18.63
C HIS A 289 -4.07 -9.48 18.73
N GLN A 290 -3.99 -10.17 17.59
CA GLN A 290 -3.98 -11.63 17.54
C GLN A 290 -2.57 -12.22 17.61
N GLN A 291 -1.54 -11.47 17.21
CA GLN A 291 -0.16 -11.97 17.20
C GLN A 291 0.67 -11.32 18.30
N VAL A 292 0.72 -9.98 18.34
CA VAL A 292 1.60 -9.25 19.28
C VAL A 292 1.07 -9.34 20.70
N LEU A 293 -0.16 -8.89 20.93
CA LEU A 293 -0.71 -8.79 22.28
C LEU A 293 -0.96 -10.17 22.91
N SER A 294 -1.05 -11.23 22.10
CA SER A 294 -1.15 -12.62 22.56
C SER A 294 0.18 -13.24 23.00
N ILE A 295 1.33 -12.56 22.83
CA ILE A 295 2.63 -13.11 23.21
C ILE A 295 2.74 -13.23 24.73
N LYS A 296 3.20 -14.40 25.17
CA LYS A 296 3.60 -14.69 26.56
C LYS A 296 5.11 -14.51 26.72
N PRO A 297 5.61 -13.56 27.53
CA PRO A 297 7.04 -13.28 27.67
C PRO A 297 7.83 -14.47 28.22
N THR A 298 9.10 -14.60 27.81
CA THR A 298 9.98 -15.66 28.34
C THR A 298 10.23 -15.45 29.84
N GLY A 299 9.97 -16.50 30.64
CA GLY A 299 10.11 -16.49 32.09
C GLY A 299 8.89 -15.92 32.84
N TYR A 300 7.84 -15.51 32.11
CA TYR A 300 6.62 -14.91 32.65
C TYR A 300 5.38 -15.37 31.85
N GLU A 301 5.23 -16.68 31.65
CA GLU A 301 4.23 -17.26 30.74
C GLU A 301 2.77 -17.30 31.26
N SER A 302 2.55 -16.83 32.48
CA SER A 302 1.20 -16.75 33.08
C SER A 302 0.34 -15.67 32.41
N TYR A 303 0.96 -14.60 31.92
CA TYR A 303 0.26 -13.44 31.36
C TYR A 303 0.80 -13.10 29.97
N THR A 304 -0.04 -12.46 29.17
CA THR A 304 0.25 -12.00 27.83
C THR A 304 0.74 -10.54 27.82
N LEU A 305 1.25 -10.08 26.69
CA LEU A 305 1.54 -8.65 26.50
C LEU A 305 0.28 -7.80 26.66
N ASN A 306 -0.90 -8.29 26.28
CA ASN A 306 -2.16 -7.58 26.48
C ASN A 306 -2.42 -7.25 27.96
N ASP A 307 -2.07 -8.17 28.85
CA ASP A 307 -2.24 -8.00 30.30
C ASP A 307 -1.24 -6.98 30.85
N TYR A 308 -0.03 -6.93 30.30
CA TYR A 308 1.02 -6.01 30.72
C TYR A 308 0.97 -4.64 30.07
N LEU A 309 0.32 -4.46 28.92
CA LEU A 309 0.38 -3.23 28.11
C LEU A 309 -1.01 -2.61 27.91
N GLN A 310 -1.31 -1.59 28.69
CA GLN A 310 -2.52 -0.75 28.54
C GLN A 310 -2.24 0.52 27.72
N SER A 311 -1.01 1.01 27.73
CA SER A 311 -0.58 2.21 27.01
C SER A 311 -0.42 1.97 25.50
N ASN A 312 -0.80 2.97 24.70
CA ASN A 312 -0.58 2.96 23.26
C ASN A 312 0.91 2.87 22.91
N LEU A 313 1.77 3.57 23.65
CA LEU A 313 3.21 3.50 23.48
C LEU A 313 3.72 2.06 23.64
N GLY A 314 3.39 1.37 24.74
CA GLY A 314 3.83 0.00 24.97
C GLY A 314 3.40 -0.96 23.86
N ARG A 315 2.13 -0.87 23.45
CA ARG A 315 1.56 -1.67 22.35
C ARG A 315 2.24 -1.37 21.00
N GLY A 316 2.48 -0.09 20.71
CA GLY A 316 3.16 0.35 19.50
C GLY A 316 4.61 -0.12 19.42
N LEU A 317 5.34 -0.08 20.53
CA LEU A 317 6.71 -0.60 20.61
C LEU A 317 6.80 -2.11 20.40
N ALA A 318 5.84 -2.87 20.95
CA ALA A 318 5.76 -4.30 20.74
C ALA A 318 5.43 -4.64 19.27
N LEU A 319 4.51 -3.90 18.66
CA LEU A 319 4.16 -4.04 17.24
C LEU A 319 5.34 -3.68 16.33
N ASP A 320 6.03 -2.58 16.61
CA ASP A 320 7.23 -2.11 15.92
C ASP A 320 8.32 -3.20 15.86
N GLN A 321 8.62 -3.80 17.01
CA GLN A 321 9.55 -4.92 17.06
C GLN A 321 8.99 -6.15 16.35
N HIS A 322 7.69 -6.44 16.46
CA HIS A 322 7.11 -7.60 15.82
C HIS A 322 7.14 -7.52 14.29
N VAL A 323 6.99 -6.32 13.71
CA VAL A 323 7.12 -6.10 12.27
C VAL A 323 8.57 -6.36 11.82
N ASN A 324 9.55 -5.85 12.56
CA ASN A 324 10.95 -5.89 12.15
C ASN A 324 11.70 -7.17 12.55
N ARG A 325 11.38 -7.73 13.72
CA ARG A 325 12.15 -8.72 14.47
C ARG A 325 11.23 -9.60 15.34
N PRO A 326 10.21 -10.29 14.76
CA PRO A 326 9.16 -10.97 15.51
C PRO A 326 9.67 -11.98 16.54
N GLY A 327 10.71 -12.75 16.20
CA GLY A 327 11.29 -13.76 17.09
C GLY A 327 11.94 -13.23 18.38
N TYR A 328 12.10 -11.90 18.52
CA TYR A 328 12.78 -11.29 19.66
C TYR A 328 11.83 -10.66 20.69
N VAL A 329 10.58 -10.34 20.32
CA VAL A 329 9.59 -9.68 21.20
C VAL A 329 9.44 -10.42 22.53
N LYS A 330 9.19 -11.74 22.47
CA LYS A 330 8.99 -12.59 23.65
C LYS A 330 10.16 -12.55 24.63
N LYS A 331 11.40 -12.57 24.12
CA LYS A 331 12.62 -12.61 24.94
C LYS A 331 12.95 -11.24 25.51
N ASP A 332 12.85 -10.19 24.69
CA ASP A 332 13.22 -8.83 25.10
C ASP A 332 12.23 -8.26 26.11
N PHE A 333 10.93 -8.54 25.93
CA PHE A 333 9.93 -8.17 26.92
C PHE A 333 10.11 -8.95 28.24
N GLY A 334 10.48 -10.23 28.17
CA GLY A 334 10.82 -11.02 29.36
C GLY A 334 12.02 -10.45 30.12
N GLN A 335 13.02 -9.91 29.42
CA GLN A 335 14.14 -9.20 30.05
C GLN A 335 13.69 -7.89 30.73
N ALA A 336 12.79 -7.15 30.10
CA ALA A 336 12.23 -5.93 30.69
C ALA A 336 11.42 -6.23 31.97
N LEU A 337 10.61 -7.29 31.97
CA LEU A 337 9.93 -7.77 33.18
C LEU A 337 10.91 -8.21 34.26
N LYS A 338 11.97 -8.95 33.90
CA LYS A 338 13.04 -9.32 34.83
C LYS A 338 13.71 -8.11 35.45
N HIS A 339 13.97 -7.06 34.68
CA HIS A 339 14.50 -5.80 35.19
C HIS A 339 13.55 -5.17 36.21
N LEU A 340 12.26 -5.03 35.87
CA LEU A 340 11.24 -4.46 36.74
C LEU A 340 11.11 -5.22 38.07
N PHE A 341 10.94 -6.55 38.03
CA PHE A 341 10.79 -7.36 39.24
C PHE A 341 12.08 -7.47 40.07
N ASN A 342 13.24 -7.27 39.45
CA ASN A 342 14.49 -7.17 40.20
C ASN A 342 14.58 -5.86 40.97
N LYS A 343 14.04 -4.76 40.42
CA LYS A 343 13.95 -3.46 41.08
C LYS A 343 12.89 -3.45 42.19
N TYR A 344 11.73 -4.06 41.95
CA TYR A 344 10.61 -4.15 42.90
C TYR A 344 10.39 -5.58 43.39
N LYS A 345 11.15 -6.01 44.40
CA LYS A 345 11.19 -7.41 44.87
C LYS A 345 9.85 -8.00 45.31
N ASN A 346 8.93 -7.17 45.79
CA ASN A 346 7.61 -7.59 46.27
C ASN A 346 6.48 -7.26 45.28
N LEU A 347 6.81 -6.78 44.07
CA LEU A 347 5.80 -6.49 43.06
C LEU A 347 5.19 -7.80 42.55
N SER A 348 3.86 -7.89 42.53
CA SER A 348 3.18 -9.04 41.96
C SER A 348 3.51 -9.21 40.49
N LYS A 349 3.71 -10.47 40.07
CA LYS A 349 3.86 -10.81 38.65
C LYS A 349 2.54 -10.67 37.89
N ASN A 350 1.40 -10.63 38.60
CA ASN A 350 0.10 -10.36 38.04
C ASN A 350 -0.09 -8.86 37.79
N PRO A 351 -0.13 -8.40 36.53
CA PRO A 351 -0.30 -7.00 36.21
C PRO A 351 -1.59 -6.38 36.76
N ALA A 352 -2.64 -7.18 36.96
CA ALA A 352 -3.91 -6.72 37.53
C ALA A 352 -3.80 -6.33 39.02
N GLU A 353 -2.78 -6.81 39.73
CA GLU A 353 -2.54 -6.54 41.15
C GLU A 353 -1.66 -5.30 41.40
N TRP A 354 -1.26 -4.59 40.34
CA TRP A 354 -0.40 -3.40 40.48
C TRP A 354 -1.14 -2.19 41.07
N GLY A 355 -2.48 -2.23 41.11
CA GLY A 355 -3.33 -1.22 41.75
C GLY A 355 -3.06 0.19 41.23
N SER A 356 -3.03 1.18 42.12
CA SER A 356 -2.80 2.58 41.78
C SER A 356 -1.41 2.88 41.19
N ASN A 357 -0.44 1.98 41.33
CA ASN A 357 0.89 2.14 40.75
C ASN A 357 1.03 1.52 39.34
N ARG A 358 -0.05 0.97 38.80
CA ARG A 358 -0.10 0.31 37.48
C ARG A 358 0.58 1.13 36.38
N GLU A 359 0.17 2.38 36.20
CA GLU A 359 0.69 3.27 35.16
C GLU A 359 2.20 3.53 35.33
N LYS A 360 2.65 3.74 36.57
CA LYS A 360 4.07 3.94 36.90
C LYS A 360 4.91 2.72 36.52
N TYR A 361 4.49 1.52 36.93
CA TYR A 361 5.24 0.29 36.66
C TYR A 361 5.22 -0.06 35.18
N GLU A 362 4.10 0.16 34.49
CA GLU A 362 4.04 0.00 33.05
C GLU A 362 4.95 1.00 32.33
N ALA A 363 4.96 2.28 32.73
CA ALA A 363 5.83 3.29 32.13
C ALA A 363 7.31 2.92 32.26
N GLU A 364 7.76 2.44 33.43
CA GLU A 364 9.13 1.96 33.62
C GLU A 364 9.45 0.71 32.78
N LEU A 365 8.52 -0.24 32.71
CA LEU A 365 8.64 -1.43 31.88
C LEU A 365 8.79 -1.07 30.39
N VAL A 366 7.93 -0.17 29.91
CA VAL A 366 7.86 0.31 28.53
C VAL A 366 9.10 1.12 28.17
N ASP A 367 9.60 1.96 29.08
CA ASP A 367 10.83 2.73 28.87
C ASP A 367 12.06 1.81 28.73
N TYR A 368 12.20 0.84 29.64
CA TYR A 368 13.28 -0.13 29.57
C TYR A 368 13.20 -0.98 28.29
N TYR A 369 12.03 -1.56 28.02
CA TYR A 369 11.80 -2.36 26.81
C TYR A 369 12.04 -1.55 25.53
N GLY A 370 11.58 -0.29 25.54
CA GLY A 370 11.73 0.68 24.46
C GLY A 370 13.16 0.83 23.97
N GLN A 371 14.06 1.05 24.91
CA GLN A 371 15.46 1.39 24.64
C GLN A 371 16.34 0.16 24.44
N ASN A 372 15.99 -0.99 25.02
CA ASN A 372 16.86 -2.17 25.10
C ASN A 372 16.46 -3.32 24.16
N ARG A 373 15.37 -3.20 23.41
CA ARG A 373 14.93 -4.24 22.47
C ARG A 373 15.88 -4.39 21.28
N ARG A 374 16.02 -5.62 20.79
CA ARG A 374 16.86 -5.95 19.62
C ARG A 374 16.14 -5.59 18.32
N MET A 375 16.52 -4.46 17.74
CA MET A 375 16.16 -4.05 16.39
C MET A 375 17.09 -2.93 15.89
N THR A 376 17.00 -2.60 14.61
CA THR A 376 17.68 -1.44 14.03
C THR A 376 17.17 -0.15 14.67
N ASP A 377 18.09 0.71 15.12
CA ASP A 377 17.82 2.05 15.67
C ASP A 377 16.78 2.09 16.81
N ALA A 378 16.78 1.08 17.69
CA ALA A 378 15.76 0.90 18.74
C ALA A 378 15.49 2.19 19.57
N VAL A 379 16.55 2.86 20.05
CA VAL A 379 16.42 4.10 20.84
C VAL A 379 15.80 5.25 20.03
N LYS A 380 16.19 5.40 18.77
CA LYS A 380 15.63 6.43 17.88
C LYS A 380 14.14 6.17 17.64
N ARG A 381 13.78 4.94 17.26
CA ARG A 381 12.39 4.54 17.00
C ARG A 381 11.52 4.64 18.26
N TYR A 382 12.08 4.32 19.44
CA TYR A 382 11.42 4.55 20.72
C TYR A 382 11.09 6.03 20.94
N ASN A 383 12.07 6.91 20.75
CA ASN A 383 11.88 8.36 20.95
C ASN A 383 10.90 8.97 19.93
N GLU A 384 10.84 8.45 18.71
CA GLU A 384 9.84 8.86 17.72
C GLU A 384 8.44 8.41 18.12
N LEU A 385 8.26 7.14 18.47
CA LEU A 385 6.97 6.61 18.93
C LEU A 385 6.46 7.32 20.19
N LYS A 386 7.33 7.61 21.14
CA LYS A 386 6.99 8.34 22.39
C LYS A 386 6.50 9.78 22.13
N LYS A 387 6.89 10.39 21.01
CA LYS A 387 6.38 11.72 20.64
C LYS A 387 4.97 11.65 20.04
N ASP A 388 4.64 10.51 19.43
CA ASP A 388 3.40 10.31 18.70
C ASP A 388 2.30 9.62 19.54
N LEU A 389 2.66 8.93 20.62
CA LEU A 389 1.80 8.11 21.50
C LEU A 389 2.11 8.38 22.97
#